data_AF-X0ZRN5-F1
#
_entry.id   AF-X0ZRN5-F1
#
_cell.length_a   1.000
_cell.length_b   1.000
_cell.length_c   1.000
_cell.angle_alpha   90.00
_cell.angle_beta   90.00
_cell.angle_gamma   90.00
#
_symmetry.space_group_name_H-M   'P 1'
#
loop_
_entity.id
_entity.type
_entity.pdbx_description
1 polymer ?
#
loop_
_entity_poly.entity_id
_entity_poly.type
_entity_poly.pdbx_seq_one_letter_code
_entity_poly.pdbx_strand_id
1 'polypeptide(L)'
;MIVPFNFHELKKRPLKAGSIKVYLVWFDSYGAKSSCIFIETPDIRLLVDPGASAMQPSYPLSATEKEELCQTALNTIIDFSRHADTIFISHYHYDHHTLPSRAKTIYRGKILWIKDPNRWINRSQWGRARLFLNQLYETYGSTDYTAMYTKPENNLKFNDPVEWLPLAMAKDYGDYQNRKNQLLEKGRAWFNKTASLWHKEN
;
A
#
# COMPACT_ATOMS: atom_id res chain seq x y z
N MET A 1 27.57 2.17 -9.72
CA MET A 1 26.71 1.97 -10.91
C MET A 1 25.72 3.13 -10.94
N ILE A 2 25.83 4.06 -11.88
CA ILE A 2 24.94 5.24 -11.91
C ILE A 2 23.60 4.78 -12.46
N VAL A 3 22.60 4.64 -11.60
CA VAL A 3 21.28 4.18 -12.02
C VAL A 3 20.45 5.42 -12.41
N PRO A 4 20.10 5.64 -13.69
CA PRO A 4 19.45 6.87 -14.14
C PRO A 4 17.93 6.80 -13.93
N PHE A 5 17.47 6.27 -12.78
CA PHE A 5 16.05 6.21 -12.45
C PHE A 5 15.69 7.39 -11.55
N ASN A 6 15.77 8.59 -12.10
CA ASN A 6 15.23 9.79 -11.45
C ASN A 6 14.03 10.30 -12.25
N PHE A 7 13.29 11.24 -11.65
CA PHE A 7 12.09 11.83 -12.24
C PHE A 7 12.30 12.33 -13.69
N HIS A 8 13.43 12.97 -13.98
CA HIS A 8 13.71 13.57 -15.29
C HIS A 8 13.87 12.56 -16.42
N GLU A 9 14.43 11.39 -16.11
CA GLU A 9 14.59 10.32 -17.08
C GLU A 9 13.31 9.50 -17.22
N LEU A 10 12.65 9.17 -16.10
CA LEU A 10 11.42 8.39 -16.10
C LEU A 10 10.27 9.11 -16.82
N LYS A 11 10.11 10.42 -16.63
CA LYS A 11 9.06 11.22 -17.30
C LYS A 11 9.19 11.22 -18.83
N LYS A 12 10.36 10.86 -19.38
CA LYS A 12 10.58 10.77 -20.84
C LYS A 12 10.14 9.42 -21.42
N ARG A 13 9.87 8.42 -20.58
CA ARG A 13 9.66 7.02 -21.00
C ARG A 13 8.30 6.44 -20.50
N PRO A 14 7.15 7.08 -20.79
CA PRO A 14 5.86 6.48 -20.46
C PRO A 14 5.56 5.27 -21.33
N LEU A 15 4.92 4.27 -20.73
CA LEU A 15 4.09 3.30 -21.44
C LEU A 15 2.80 4.01 -21.88
N LYS A 16 2.38 3.82 -23.13
CA LYS A 16 1.21 4.52 -23.68
C LYS A 16 0.14 3.53 -24.14
N ALA A 17 -1.12 3.82 -23.80
CA ALA A 17 -2.29 3.11 -24.29
C ALA A 17 -3.40 4.14 -24.58
N GLY A 18 -3.55 4.52 -25.86
CA GLY A 18 -4.42 5.62 -26.23
C GLY A 18 -3.99 6.95 -25.59
N SER A 19 -4.92 7.61 -24.89
CA SER A 19 -4.65 8.84 -24.13
C SER A 19 -4.05 8.61 -22.74
N ILE A 20 -3.88 7.36 -22.32
CA ILE A 20 -3.34 6.99 -21.02
C ILE A 20 -1.82 6.86 -21.12
N LYS A 21 -1.11 7.45 -20.14
CA LYS A 21 0.32 7.27 -19.94
C LYS A 21 0.58 6.67 -18.56
N VAL A 22 1.44 5.65 -18.52
CA VAL A 22 1.86 5.01 -17.26
C VAL A 22 3.37 5.09 -17.15
N TYR A 23 3.84 5.58 -16.01
CA TYR A 23 5.26 5.69 -15.67
C TYR A 23 5.56 4.71 -14.54
N LEU A 24 6.54 3.84 -14.78
CA LEU A 24 7.05 2.92 -13.78
C LEU A 24 8.01 3.69 -12.86
N VAL A 25 7.50 4.17 -11.71
CA VAL A 25 8.23 5.10 -10.85
C VAL A 25 9.33 4.39 -10.08
N TRP A 26 8.98 3.34 -9.33
CA TRP A 26 9.97 2.52 -8.65
C TRP A 26 9.46 1.11 -8.35
N PHE A 27 10.36 0.13 -8.45
CA PHE A 27 10.07 -1.28 -8.22
C PHE A 27 11.25 -1.98 -7.55
N ASP A 28 10.98 -3.14 -6.94
CA ASP A 28 11.99 -4.02 -6.33
C ASP A 28 13.22 -4.25 -7.22
N SER A 29 13.03 -4.37 -8.54
CA SER A 29 14.12 -4.55 -9.51
C SER A 29 15.13 -3.39 -9.55
N TYR A 30 14.79 -2.22 -9.01
CA TYR A 30 15.69 -1.06 -8.87
C TYR A 30 16.39 -1.00 -7.51
N GLY A 31 16.26 -2.04 -6.68
CA GLY A 31 17.04 -2.24 -5.47
C GLY A 31 16.45 -1.61 -4.19
N ALA A 32 15.21 -1.16 -4.23
CA ALA A 32 14.40 -0.86 -3.05
C ALA A 32 12.99 -1.43 -3.23
N LYS A 33 12.38 -1.95 -2.16
CA LYS A 33 11.03 -2.51 -2.21
C LYS A 33 10.04 -1.41 -2.54
N SER A 34 9.28 -1.56 -3.60
CA SER A 34 8.26 -0.61 -4.05
C SER A 34 7.39 -1.20 -5.15
N SER A 35 6.19 -0.64 -5.34
CA SER A 35 5.32 -0.92 -6.47
C SER A 35 4.67 0.37 -6.98
N CYS A 36 5.48 1.44 -7.08
CA CYS A 36 4.97 2.77 -7.35
C CYS A 36 4.84 3.02 -8.85
N ILE A 37 3.65 3.45 -9.28
CA ILE A 37 3.38 3.90 -10.65
C ILE A 37 2.67 5.25 -10.66
N PHE A 38 2.95 6.03 -11.69
CA PHE A 38 2.23 7.27 -11.96
C PHE A 38 1.41 7.09 -13.24
N ILE A 39 0.13 7.43 -13.20
CA ILE A 39 -0.81 7.26 -14.30
C ILE A 39 -1.36 8.64 -14.65
N GLU A 40 -1.21 9.04 -15.91
CA GLU A 40 -1.85 10.22 -16.46
C GLU A 40 -2.97 9.79 -17.41
N THR A 41 -4.15 10.35 -17.17
CA THR A 41 -5.32 10.25 -18.05
C THR A 41 -5.75 11.67 -18.45
N PRO A 42 -6.70 11.84 -19.39
CA PRO A 42 -7.26 13.16 -19.68
C PRO A 42 -7.88 13.87 -18.47
N ASP A 43 -8.39 13.10 -17.50
CA ASP A 43 -9.21 13.62 -16.40
C ASP A 43 -8.45 13.70 -15.07
N ILE A 44 -7.55 12.74 -14.81
CA ILE A 44 -6.84 12.61 -13.54
C ILE A 44 -5.37 12.23 -13.71
N ARG A 45 -4.52 12.72 -12.78
CA ARG A 45 -3.15 12.25 -12.57
C ARG A 45 -3.05 11.53 -11.23
N LEU A 46 -2.80 10.23 -11.28
CA LEU A 46 -2.86 9.31 -10.15
C LEU A 46 -1.46 8.78 -9.82
N LEU A 47 -1.02 8.96 -8.58
CA LEU A 47 0.16 8.25 -8.06
C LEU A 47 -0.29 7.08 -7.19
N VAL A 48 0.10 5.88 -7.59
CA VAL A 48 -0.30 4.62 -6.97
C VAL A 48 0.85 4.13 -6.09
N ASP A 49 0.54 3.79 -4.85
CA ASP A 49 1.43 3.18 -3.87
C ASP A 49 2.78 3.91 -3.68
N PRO A 50 2.78 5.17 -3.21
CA PRO A 50 3.98 6.00 -3.05
C PRO A 50 4.83 5.59 -1.82
N GLY A 51 5.22 4.32 -1.74
CA GLY A 51 6.06 3.76 -0.69
C GLY A 51 7.41 3.27 -1.22
N ALA A 52 8.38 3.23 -0.32
CA ALA A 52 9.70 2.67 -0.58
C ALA A 52 10.30 2.14 0.73
N SER A 53 10.87 0.94 0.72
CA SER A 53 11.64 0.43 1.85
C SER A 53 12.92 -0.29 1.42
N ALA A 54 13.90 -0.34 2.31
CA ALA A 54 15.16 -1.02 2.04
C ALA A 54 14.94 -2.52 1.79
N MET A 55 15.77 -3.09 0.91
CA MET A 55 15.74 -4.52 0.63
C MET A 55 16.08 -5.38 1.85
N GLN A 56 15.61 -6.64 1.85
CA GLN A 56 15.92 -7.60 2.90
C GLN A 56 17.43 -7.80 3.11
N PRO A 57 17.86 -8.25 4.30
CA PRO A 57 19.29 -8.49 4.59
C PRO A 57 19.99 -9.40 3.58
N SER A 58 19.30 -10.43 3.06
CA SER A 58 19.85 -11.36 2.08
C SER A 58 20.02 -10.81 0.65
N TYR A 59 19.51 -9.60 0.36
CA TYR A 59 19.72 -8.97 -0.94
C TYR A 59 21.21 -8.61 -1.13
N PRO A 60 21.82 -8.86 -2.31
CA PRO A 60 23.27 -8.83 -2.53
C PRO A 60 23.82 -7.40 -2.72
N LEU A 61 23.48 -6.50 -1.80
CA LEU A 61 24.04 -5.15 -1.67
C LEU A 61 24.45 -4.92 -0.21
N SER A 62 25.37 -4.00 0.02
CA SER A 62 25.68 -3.54 1.37
C SER A 62 24.47 -2.83 2.00
N ALA A 63 24.48 -2.68 3.33
CA ALA A 63 23.42 -1.94 4.03
C ALA A 63 23.35 -0.48 3.55
N THR A 64 24.51 0.15 3.31
CA THR A 64 24.62 1.51 2.80
C THR A 64 23.99 1.66 1.42
N GLU A 65 24.32 0.77 0.47
CA GLU A 65 23.75 0.81 -0.88
C GLU A 65 22.22 0.61 -0.87
N LYS A 66 21.69 -0.26 -0.01
CA LYS A 66 20.23 -0.44 0.15
C LYS A 66 19.54 0.83 0.62
N GLU A 67 20.16 1.54 1.57
CA GLU A 67 19.62 2.79 2.09
C GLU A 67 19.70 3.92 1.06
N GLU A 68 20.81 4.03 0.32
CA GLU A 68 20.96 5.00 -0.76
C GLU A 68 19.93 4.81 -1.88
N LEU A 69 19.65 3.56 -2.27
CA LEU A 69 18.62 3.24 -3.24
C LEU A 69 17.21 3.52 -2.69
N CYS A 70 16.96 3.21 -1.42
CA CYS A 70 15.70 3.53 -0.75
C CYS A 70 15.45 5.05 -0.71
N GLN A 71 16.49 5.84 -0.44
CA GLN A 71 16.39 7.30 -0.45
C GLN A 71 16.19 7.85 -1.87
N THR A 72 16.87 7.28 -2.86
CA THR A 72 16.70 7.63 -4.28
C THR A 72 15.27 7.34 -4.75
N ALA A 73 14.72 6.18 -4.35
CA ALA A 73 13.33 5.81 -4.59
C ALA A 73 12.38 6.84 -3.99
N LEU A 74 12.56 7.17 -2.71
CA LEU A 74 11.71 8.13 -2.02
C LEU A 74 11.76 9.51 -2.69
N ASN A 75 12.95 10.01 -3.03
CA ASN A 75 13.09 11.31 -3.70
C ASN A 75 12.36 11.33 -5.06
N THR A 76 12.47 10.23 -5.82
CA THR A 76 11.78 10.09 -7.11
C THR A 76 10.26 10.07 -6.94
N ILE A 77 9.76 9.34 -5.94
CA ILE A 77 8.33 9.32 -5.58
C ILE A 77 7.84 10.71 -5.16
N ILE A 78 8.62 11.44 -4.35
CA ILE A 78 8.31 12.82 -3.94
C ILE A 78 8.18 13.72 -5.18
N ASP A 79 9.10 13.62 -6.14
CA ASP A 79 9.02 14.43 -7.35
C ASP A 79 7.76 14.12 -8.17
N PHE A 80 7.44 12.84 -8.39
CA PHE A 80 6.18 12.45 -9.06
C PHE A 80 4.93 12.91 -8.28
N SER A 81 4.95 12.89 -6.95
CA SER A 81 3.82 13.31 -6.12
C SER A 81 3.44 14.78 -6.32
N ARG A 82 4.40 15.64 -6.71
CA ARG A 82 4.14 17.05 -7.03
C ARG A 82 3.24 17.21 -8.26
N HIS A 83 3.24 16.23 -9.16
CA HIS A 83 2.47 16.21 -10.40
C HIS A 83 1.16 15.43 -10.29
N ALA A 84 0.91 14.74 -9.18
CA ALA A 84 -0.32 14.01 -8.94
C ALA A 84 -1.43 14.93 -8.42
N ASP A 85 -2.67 14.61 -8.79
CA ASP A 85 -3.88 15.21 -8.20
C ASP A 85 -4.45 14.28 -7.12
N THR A 86 -4.34 12.97 -7.36
CA THR A 86 -4.85 11.90 -6.50
C THR A 86 -3.74 10.92 -6.15
N ILE A 87 -3.76 10.41 -4.92
CA ILE A 87 -2.90 9.33 -4.44
C ILE A 87 -3.76 8.10 -4.15
N PHE A 88 -3.36 6.95 -4.68
CA PHE A 88 -3.98 5.66 -4.33
C PHE A 88 -3.03 4.86 -3.43
N ILE A 89 -3.57 4.25 -2.36
CA ILE A 89 -2.82 3.33 -1.49
C ILE A 89 -3.59 2.02 -1.39
N SER A 90 -3.04 0.97 -2.00
CA SER A 90 -3.62 -0.37 -2.06
C SER A 90 -3.71 -1.03 -0.70
N HIS A 91 -2.70 -0.83 0.15
CA HIS A 91 -2.61 -1.38 1.51
C HIS A 91 -1.47 -0.74 2.33
N TYR A 92 -1.38 -1.10 3.62
CA TYR A 92 -0.57 -0.35 4.59
C TYR A 92 0.84 -0.91 4.85
N HIS A 93 1.49 -1.55 3.87
CA HIS A 93 2.93 -1.82 3.96
C HIS A 93 3.76 -0.60 3.56
N TYR A 94 4.95 -0.42 4.15
CA TYR A 94 5.76 0.81 3.99
C TYR A 94 6.44 0.94 2.62
N ASP A 95 6.45 -0.12 1.84
CA ASP A 95 6.78 -0.15 0.41
C ASP A 95 5.59 0.26 -0.48
N HIS A 96 4.39 0.46 0.08
CA HIS A 96 3.21 0.94 -0.64
C HIS A 96 2.71 2.31 -0.15
N HIS A 97 3.13 2.78 1.02
CA HIS A 97 2.90 4.16 1.46
C HIS A 97 4.08 4.71 2.22
N THR A 98 4.22 6.03 2.20
CA THR A 98 5.20 6.74 3.00
C THR A 98 4.53 7.43 4.18
N LEU A 99 5.09 7.31 5.37
CA LEU A 99 4.63 8.06 6.53
C LEU A 99 4.85 9.57 6.33
N PRO A 100 3.88 10.45 6.66
CA PRO A 100 4.05 11.90 6.55
C PRO A 100 5.28 12.45 7.29
N SER A 101 5.68 11.82 8.40
CA SER A 101 6.92 12.18 9.11
C SER A 101 8.19 12.01 8.27
N ARG A 102 8.19 11.06 7.33
CA ARG A 102 9.32 10.78 6.44
C ARG A 102 9.30 11.65 5.17
N ALA A 103 8.12 11.96 4.64
CA ALA A 103 7.98 12.83 3.48
C ALA A 103 6.62 13.53 3.49
N LYS A 104 6.57 14.70 4.14
CA LYS A 104 5.34 15.47 4.29
C LYS A 104 4.68 15.70 2.92
N THR A 105 5.42 16.27 1.97
CA THR A 105 4.88 16.83 0.72
C THR A 105 4.09 15.87 -0.17
N ILE A 106 4.23 14.54 -0.01
CA ILE A 106 3.57 13.54 -0.87
C ILE A 106 2.05 13.71 -0.91
N TYR A 107 1.42 13.97 0.24
CA TYR A 107 -0.05 13.97 0.36
C TYR A 107 -0.67 15.37 0.39
N ARG A 108 0.15 16.43 0.37
CA ARG A 108 -0.34 17.80 0.56
C ARG A 108 -1.24 18.23 -0.60
N GLY A 109 -2.48 18.59 -0.29
CA GLY A 109 -3.45 19.06 -1.27
C GLY A 109 -3.89 18.00 -2.29
N LYS A 110 -3.79 16.72 -1.92
CA LYS A 110 -4.17 15.59 -2.78
C LYS A 110 -5.46 14.94 -2.31
N ILE A 111 -6.23 14.39 -3.25
CA ILE A 111 -7.30 13.45 -2.95
C ILE A 111 -6.65 12.10 -2.62
N LEU A 112 -7.09 11.46 -1.53
CA LEU A 112 -6.56 10.16 -1.12
C LEU A 112 -7.60 9.05 -1.33
N TRP A 113 -7.25 8.05 -2.14
CA TRP A 113 -7.99 6.80 -2.30
C TRP A 113 -7.23 5.69 -1.61
N ILE A 114 -7.53 5.48 -0.33
CA ILE A 114 -6.80 4.52 0.51
C ILE A 114 -7.67 3.31 0.80
N LYS A 115 -7.02 2.16 1.01
CA LYS A 115 -7.67 0.99 1.58
C LYS A 115 -8.43 1.36 2.85
N ASP A 116 -9.63 0.82 3.03
CA ASP A 116 -10.42 1.03 4.25
C ASP A 116 -9.57 0.69 5.50
N PRO A 117 -9.28 1.66 6.39
CA PRO A 117 -8.42 1.48 7.55
C PRO A 117 -9.08 0.68 8.68
N ASN A 118 -10.38 0.41 8.56
CA ASN A 118 -11.20 -0.19 9.63
C ASN A 118 -11.53 -1.66 9.38
N ARG A 119 -11.40 -2.16 8.14
CA ARG A 119 -11.79 -3.54 7.79
C ARG A 119 -11.02 -4.12 6.62
N TRP A 120 -11.05 -5.44 6.51
CA TRP A 120 -10.40 -6.19 5.43
C TRP A 120 -8.88 -5.95 5.36
N ILE A 121 -8.25 -5.74 6.53
CA ILE A 121 -6.81 -5.56 6.70
C ILE A 121 -6.32 -6.32 7.94
N ASN A 122 -5.14 -6.92 7.86
CA ASN A 122 -4.59 -7.66 8.99
C ASN A 122 -4.17 -6.73 10.16
N ARG A 123 -3.90 -7.29 11.34
CA ARG A 123 -3.52 -6.51 12.54
C ARG A 123 -2.29 -5.61 12.35
N SER A 124 -1.30 -6.04 11.57
CA SER A 124 -0.12 -5.20 11.30
C SER A 124 -0.48 -3.99 10.44
N GLN A 125 -1.27 -4.21 9.39
CA GLN A 125 -1.78 -3.14 8.54
C GLN A 125 -2.70 -2.19 9.31
N TRP A 126 -3.55 -2.72 10.20
CA TRP A 126 -4.45 -1.95 11.05
C TRP A 126 -3.70 -0.94 11.94
N GLY A 127 -2.57 -1.35 12.54
CA GLY A 127 -1.71 -0.44 13.31
C GLY A 127 -1.00 0.59 12.43
N ARG A 128 -0.52 0.17 11.25
CA ARG A 128 0.15 1.08 10.29
C ARG A 128 -0.82 2.10 9.70
N ALA A 129 -2.07 1.73 9.46
CA ALA A 129 -3.14 2.62 9.00
C ALA A 129 -3.41 3.74 10.01
N ARG A 130 -3.51 3.40 11.31
CA ARG A 130 -3.69 4.39 12.39
C ARG A 130 -2.51 5.33 12.51
N LEU A 131 -1.28 4.79 12.49
CA LEU A 131 -0.08 5.62 12.50
C LEU A 131 -0.06 6.59 11.30
N PHE A 132 -0.39 6.10 10.11
CA PHE A 132 -0.45 6.90 8.89
C PHE A 132 -1.49 8.02 8.98
N LEU A 133 -2.72 7.69 9.38
CA LEU A 133 -3.83 8.65 9.51
C LEU A 133 -3.57 9.69 10.61
N ASN A 134 -3.06 9.26 11.77
CA ASN A 134 -2.68 10.16 12.85
C ASN A 134 -1.64 11.18 12.35
N GLN A 135 -0.57 10.72 11.70
CA GLN A 135 0.46 11.63 11.18
C GLN A 135 -0.06 12.53 10.06
N LEU A 136 -0.98 12.05 9.20
CA LEU A 136 -1.60 12.88 8.17
C LEU A 136 -2.36 14.04 8.83
N TYR A 137 -3.14 13.75 9.85
CA TYR A 137 -3.92 14.74 10.55
C TYR A 137 -3.06 15.70 11.37
N GLU A 138 -2.05 15.21 12.09
CA GLU A 138 -1.07 16.07 12.79
C GLU A 138 -0.34 17.00 11.81
N THR A 139 -0.09 16.55 10.58
CA THR A 139 0.65 17.33 9.58
C THR A 139 -0.24 18.36 8.86
N TYR A 140 -1.53 18.03 8.62
CA TYR A 140 -2.39 18.79 7.70
C TYR A 140 -3.74 19.25 8.28
N GLY A 141 -4.15 18.70 9.41
CA GLY A 141 -5.42 18.95 10.08
C GLY A 141 -5.28 19.84 11.32
N SER A 142 -6.08 19.55 12.34
CA SER A 142 -6.09 20.21 13.66
C SER A 142 -5.36 19.33 14.70
N THR A 143 -5.23 19.82 15.94
CA THR A 143 -4.58 19.08 17.04
C THR A 143 -5.47 18.02 17.69
N ASP A 144 -6.79 18.00 17.44
CA ASP A 144 -7.71 17.00 17.98
C ASP A 144 -8.07 15.92 16.94
N TYR A 145 -7.36 14.79 17.01
CA TYR A 145 -7.52 13.64 16.13
C TYR A 145 -8.66 12.71 16.56
N THR A 146 -9.23 12.90 17.75
CA THR A 146 -10.29 12.01 18.27
C THR A 146 -11.58 12.07 17.44
N ALA A 147 -11.82 13.22 16.80
CA ALA A 147 -12.94 13.43 15.89
C ALA A 147 -12.87 12.57 14.61
N MET A 148 -11.71 11.98 14.26
CA MET A 148 -11.58 11.07 13.12
C MET A 148 -12.08 9.67 13.40
N TYR A 149 -12.06 9.26 14.68
CA TYR A 149 -12.44 7.92 15.08
C TYR A 149 -13.97 7.82 15.11
N THR A 150 -14.50 7.04 14.18
CA THR A 150 -15.91 6.68 14.17
C THR A 150 -16.10 5.37 14.90
N LYS A 151 -17.22 5.22 15.60
CA LYS A 151 -17.58 3.93 16.18
C LYS A 151 -17.78 2.91 15.05
N PRO A 152 -17.30 1.67 15.19
CA PRO A 152 -17.62 0.60 14.27
C PRO A 152 -19.12 0.53 14.01
N GLU A 153 -19.50 0.32 12.75
CA GLU A 153 -20.88 0.11 12.38
C GLU A 153 -21.44 -1.12 13.12
N ASN A 154 -22.54 -0.94 13.86
CA ASN A 154 -23.14 -1.96 14.71
C ASN A 154 -23.58 -3.24 13.96
N ASN A 155 -23.72 -3.18 12.63
CA ASN A 155 -24.29 -4.25 11.80
C ASN A 155 -23.30 -4.83 10.77
N LEU A 156 -21.99 -4.63 10.93
CA LEU A 156 -21.00 -5.22 10.00
C LEU A 156 -21.13 -6.75 10.02
N LYS A 157 -21.34 -7.36 8.85
CA LYS A 157 -21.32 -8.82 8.70
C LYS A 157 -20.13 -9.20 7.84
N PHE A 158 -19.24 -9.99 8.41
CA PHE A 158 -18.08 -10.54 7.73
C PHE A 158 -18.35 -12.01 7.39
N ASN A 159 -18.85 -12.25 6.18
CA ASN A 159 -19.02 -13.61 5.66
C ASN A 159 -17.65 -14.24 5.40
N ASP A 160 -17.62 -15.57 5.33
CA ASP A 160 -16.40 -16.29 5.03
C ASP A 160 -15.93 -15.99 3.59
N PRO A 161 -14.72 -15.44 3.38
CA PRO A 161 -14.25 -15.10 2.03
C PRO A 161 -14.14 -16.31 1.10
N VAL A 162 -14.06 -17.53 1.65
CA VAL A 162 -14.03 -18.77 0.87
C VAL A 162 -15.33 -18.97 0.07
N GLU A 163 -16.45 -18.42 0.52
CA GLU A 163 -17.73 -18.47 -0.21
C GLU A 163 -17.64 -17.80 -1.58
N TRP A 164 -16.71 -16.86 -1.77
CA TRP A 164 -16.49 -16.17 -3.05
C TRP A 164 -15.56 -16.92 -4.00
N LEU A 165 -15.07 -18.10 -3.60
CA LEU A 165 -14.06 -18.87 -4.35
C LEU A 165 -14.53 -20.28 -4.73
N PRO A 166 -15.72 -20.46 -5.36
CA PRO A 166 -16.28 -21.77 -5.64
C PRO A 166 -15.38 -22.62 -6.55
N LEU A 167 -14.71 -22.01 -7.54
CA LEU A 167 -13.80 -22.70 -8.45
C LEU A 167 -12.56 -23.27 -7.71
N ALA A 168 -11.99 -22.50 -6.77
CA ALA A 168 -10.86 -22.96 -5.98
C ALA A 168 -11.28 -24.08 -5.00
N MET A 169 -12.52 -24.02 -4.53
CA MET A 169 -13.06 -25.04 -3.62
C MET A 169 -13.39 -26.35 -4.31
N ALA A 170 -13.91 -26.31 -5.54
CA ALA A 170 -14.24 -27.48 -6.34
C ALA A 170 -13.02 -28.26 -6.85
N LYS A 171 -11.84 -27.65 -6.88
CA LYS A 171 -10.61 -28.30 -7.33
C LYS A 171 -10.21 -29.44 -6.38
N ASP A 172 -10.00 -30.62 -6.96
CA ASP A 172 -9.42 -31.79 -6.30
C ASP A 172 -7.89 -31.63 -6.20
N TYR A 173 -7.36 -31.87 -4.99
CA TYR A 173 -5.94 -31.77 -4.67
C TYR A 173 -5.32 -33.14 -4.32
N GLY A 174 -6.06 -34.25 -4.50
CA GLY A 174 -5.60 -35.59 -4.17
C GLY A 174 -5.09 -35.68 -2.73
N ASP A 175 -3.87 -36.21 -2.55
CA ASP A 175 -3.24 -36.39 -1.25
C ASP A 175 -3.05 -35.07 -0.45
N TYR A 176 -3.05 -33.92 -1.13
CA TYR A 176 -2.90 -32.62 -0.49
C TYR A 176 -4.22 -32.07 0.09
N GLN A 177 -5.37 -32.72 -0.18
CA GLN A 177 -6.68 -32.25 0.25
C GLN A 177 -6.79 -32.08 1.78
N ASN A 178 -6.22 -33.01 2.55
CA ASN A 178 -6.18 -32.93 4.01
C ASN A 178 -5.43 -31.68 4.49
N ARG A 179 -4.31 -31.35 3.85
CA ARG A 179 -3.53 -30.16 4.18
C ARG A 179 -4.28 -28.89 3.81
N LYS A 180 -4.95 -28.85 2.66
CA LYS A 180 -5.81 -27.72 2.26
C LYS A 180 -6.89 -27.44 3.31
N ASN A 181 -7.61 -28.47 3.76
CA ASN A 181 -8.66 -28.32 4.77
C ASN A 181 -8.12 -27.72 6.08
N GLN A 182 -6.99 -28.23 6.58
CA GLN A 182 -6.31 -27.67 7.76
C GLN A 182 -5.92 -26.19 7.58
N LEU A 183 -5.43 -25.81 6.40
CA LEU A 183 -5.07 -24.43 6.11
C LEU A 183 -6.30 -23.52 6.06
N LEU A 184 -7.41 -24.00 5.50
CA LEU A 184 -8.67 -23.26 5.49
C LEU A 184 -9.21 -23.05 6.90
N GLU A 185 -9.23 -24.07 7.75
CA GLU A 185 -9.65 -23.94 9.16
C GLU A 185 -8.79 -22.92 9.92
N LYS A 186 -7.45 -22.99 9.77
CA LYS A 186 -6.54 -22.00 10.35
C LYS A 186 -6.80 -20.59 9.82
N GLY A 187 -7.05 -20.46 8.52
CA GLY A 187 -7.41 -19.20 7.87
C GLY A 187 -8.71 -18.61 8.42
N ARG A 188 -9.76 -19.42 8.59
CA ARG A 188 -11.05 -19.02 9.18
C ARG A 188 -10.89 -18.55 10.63
N ALA A 189 -10.15 -19.32 11.45
CA ALA A 189 -9.88 -18.93 12.83
C ALA A 189 -9.12 -17.59 12.91
N TRP A 190 -8.12 -17.40 12.05
CA TRP A 190 -7.37 -16.15 11.95
C TRP A 190 -8.24 -14.97 11.47
N PHE A 191 -9.09 -15.20 10.47
CA PHE A 191 -10.03 -14.22 9.96
C PHE A 191 -11.02 -13.78 11.04
N ASN A 192 -11.67 -14.72 11.74
CA ASN A 192 -12.63 -14.42 12.80
C ASN A 192 -12.02 -13.59 13.93
N LYS A 193 -10.77 -13.89 14.30
CA LYS A 193 -10.02 -13.09 15.28
C LYS A 193 -9.77 -11.67 14.79
N THR A 194 -9.47 -11.50 13.50
CA THR A 194 -9.23 -10.19 12.88
C THR A 194 -10.54 -9.42 12.69
N ALA A 195 -11.62 -10.06 12.28
CA ALA A 195 -12.95 -9.46 12.19
C ALA A 195 -13.45 -8.97 13.55
N SER A 196 -13.15 -9.72 14.62
CA SER A 196 -13.45 -9.29 15.99
C SER A 196 -12.73 -8.00 16.39
N LEU A 197 -11.54 -7.74 15.86
CA LEU A 197 -10.82 -6.47 16.07
C LEU A 197 -11.58 -5.32 15.41
N TRP A 198 -11.98 -5.50 14.13
CA TRP A 198 -12.71 -4.49 13.35
C TRP A 198 -14.07 -4.12 13.96
N HIS A 199 -14.66 -5.01 14.76
CA HIS A 199 -15.91 -4.74 15.48
C HIS A 199 -15.75 -3.95 16.78
N LYS A 200 -14.58 -4.03 17.43
CA LYS A 200 -14.41 -3.57 18.82
C LYS A 200 -13.67 -2.25 18.94
N GLU A 201 -12.73 -2.00 18.04
CA GLU A 201 -11.78 -0.89 18.19
C GLU A 201 -12.08 0.20 17.15
N ASN A 202 -12.16 1.45 17.61
CA ASN A 202 -12.30 2.63 16.75
C ASN A 202 -11.01 2.90 15.97
#